data_AF-A0A949XMQ9-F1
#
_entry.id   AF-A0A949XMQ9-F1
#
_cell.length_a   1.000
_cell.length_b   1.000
_cell.length_c   1.000
_cell.angle_alpha   90.00
_cell.angle_beta   90.00
_cell.angle_gamma   90.00
#
_symmetry.space_group_name_H-M   'P 1'
#
loop_
_entity.id
_entity.type
_entity.pdbx_description
1 polymer ?
#
loop_
_entity_poly.entity_id
_entity_poly.type
_entity_poly.pdbx_seq_one_letter_code
_entity_poly.pdbx_strand_id
1 'polypeptide(L)'
;MKTSAAASESLISVTPECQPEFETNYNRASFLLKHTLHESELFSMSALIELAQRLAAIPDAVYFNIGRLGVDRGWDFSGHSFSAQEALAQIETSDAWMILRRVQREPAYAQVLDTILEEIHQASFREYKEITHSRNMSIILTSPNRITPYHFDADCNYLLQIHGSKQIRVFDGGDRSVVTPQELERFYRGDINAARYHPLLEEKAQRYELKPGLGVHVPVTFPHWVQNYDNVSVSASINFCFNDET
;
A
#
# COMPACT_ATOMS: atom_id res chain seq x y z
N MET A 1 28.95 -13.36 29.29
CA MET A 1 27.51 -13.04 29.34
C MET A 1 26.96 -13.16 27.94
N LYS A 2 26.09 -14.14 27.69
CA LYS A 2 25.38 -14.25 26.41
C LYS A 2 24.24 -13.21 26.43
N THR A 3 24.36 -12.18 25.64
CA THR A 3 23.25 -11.29 25.29
C THR A 3 22.25 -12.12 24.51
N SER A 4 21.13 -12.45 25.16
CA SER A 4 19.93 -12.93 24.49
C SER A 4 19.42 -11.78 23.64
N ALA A 5 19.58 -11.87 22.31
CA ALA A 5 18.80 -11.03 21.40
C ALA A 5 17.33 -11.36 21.68
N ALA A 6 16.55 -10.36 22.09
CA ALA A 6 15.10 -10.50 22.05
C ALA A 6 14.76 -10.83 20.60
N ALA A 7 14.10 -11.98 20.37
CA ALA A 7 13.56 -12.26 19.05
C ALA A 7 12.64 -11.08 18.70
N SER A 8 12.93 -10.41 17.59
CA SER A 8 11.98 -9.47 17.00
C SER A 8 10.67 -10.24 16.85
N GLU A 9 9.59 -9.74 17.45
CA GLU A 9 8.27 -10.32 17.20
C GLU A 9 8.01 -10.23 15.70
N SER A 10 7.55 -11.34 15.12
CA SER A 10 7.34 -11.43 13.69
C SER A 10 6.17 -10.53 13.27
N LEU A 11 6.33 -9.79 12.17
CA LEU A 11 5.34 -8.81 11.73
C LEU A 11 4.46 -9.32 10.61
N ILE A 12 4.96 -10.25 9.80
CA ILE A 12 4.23 -10.97 8.75
C ILE A 12 4.18 -12.45 9.10
N SER A 13 2.98 -13.00 9.10
CA SER A 13 2.79 -14.43 9.35
C SER A 13 2.99 -15.22 8.06
N VAL A 14 4.23 -15.61 7.79
CA VAL A 14 4.54 -16.61 6.75
C VAL A 14 4.59 -17.98 7.41
N THR A 15 3.45 -18.67 7.42
CA THR A 15 3.40 -20.05 7.91
C THR A 15 3.86 -21.02 6.82
N PRO A 16 4.32 -22.25 7.18
CA PRO A 16 4.70 -23.26 6.20
C PRO A 16 3.61 -23.57 5.17
N GLU A 17 2.33 -23.36 5.52
CA GLU A 17 1.19 -23.55 4.62
C GLU A 17 1.07 -22.44 3.56
N CYS A 18 1.44 -21.20 3.90
CA CYS A 18 1.43 -20.07 2.98
C CYS A 18 2.72 -19.96 2.14
N GLN A 19 3.78 -20.66 2.55
CA GLN A 19 5.10 -20.61 1.94
C GLN A 19 5.11 -20.92 0.42
N PRO A 20 4.42 -21.96 -0.09
CA PRO A 20 4.39 -22.22 -1.53
C PRO A 20 3.69 -21.12 -2.35
N GLU A 21 2.71 -20.43 -1.75
CA GLU A 21 1.99 -19.33 -2.38
C GLU A 21 2.92 -18.11 -2.54
N PHE A 22 3.69 -17.79 -1.50
CA PHE A 22 4.72 -16.76 -1.57
C PHE A 22 5.75 -17.07 -2.67
N GLU A 23 6.34 -18.26 -2.68
CA GLU A 23 7.34 -18.65 -3.68
C GLU A 23 6.82 -18.59 -5.12
N THR A 24 5.61 -19.11 -5.34
CA THR A 24 5.05 -19.24 -6.69
C THR A 24 4.61 -17.89 -7.23
N ASN A 25 4.03 -17.05 -6.37
CA ASN A 25 3.34 -15.83 -6.77
C ASN A 25 4.16 -14.56 -6.58
N TYR A 26 5.28 -14.59 -5.84
CA TYR A 26 6.09 -13.39 -5.59
C TYR A 26 6.45 -12.66 -6.89
N ASN A 27 5.95 -11.42 -6.99
CA ASN A 27 6.00 -10.56 -8.18
C ASN A 27 5.51 -11.18 -9.51
N ARG A 28 4.67 -12.23 -9.45
CA ARG A 28 4.08 -12.91 -10.61
C ARG A 28 2.56 -12.91 -10.58
N ALA A 29 1.98 -12.95 -9.39
CA ALA A 29 0.55 -12.82 -9.15
C ALA A 29 0.33 -12.08 -7.82
N SER A 30 -0.84 -11.46 -7.65
CA SER A 30 -1.23 -10.94 -6.34
C SER A 30 -1.62 -12.09 -5.41
N PHE A 31 -1.40 -11.91 -4.10
CA PHE A 31 -1.78 -12.90 -3.08
C PHE A 31 -2.03 -12.22 -1.73
N LEU A 32 -2.77 -12.90 -0.85
CA LEU A 32 -3.06 -12.44 0.50
C LEU A 32 -1.95 -12.83 1.47
N LEU A 33 -1.73 -11.99 2.48
CA LEU A 33 -0.85 -12.29 3.61
C LEU A 33 -1.49 -11.80 4.92
N LYS A 34 -0.95 -12.30 6.04
CA LYS A 34 -1.33 -11.88 7.39
C LYS A 34 -0.20 -11.08 8.04
N HIS A 35 -0.56 -10.12 8.89
CA HIS A 35 0.41 -9.30 9.62
C HIS A 35 -0.12 -8.84 10.99
N THR A 36 0.76 -8.41 11.89
CA THR A 36 0.42 -8.02 13.27
C THR A 36 0.45 -6.51 13.50
N LEU A 37 0.71 -5.68 12.47
CA LEU A 37 0.74 -4.21 12.63
C LEU A 37 -0.51 -3.59 13.27
N HIS A 38 -1.67 -4.21 13.08
CA HIS A 38 -2.94 -3.76 13.66
C HIS A 38 -3.01 -3.92 15.19
N GLU A 39 -2.12 -4.73 15.78
CA GLU A 39 -2.02 -4.97 17.22
C GLU A 39 -1.03 -4.01 17.90
N SER A 40 -0.26 -3.25 17.12
CA SER A 40 0.78 -2.37 17.63
C SER A 40 0.25 -0.97 17.93
N GLU A 41 0.52 -0.48 19.14
CA GLU A 41 0.19 0.89 19.57
C GLU A 41 0.82 1.98 18.68
N LEU A 42 1.91 1.65 17.97
CA LEU A 42 2.55 2.54 17.00
C LEU A 42 1.58 2.96 15.89
N PHE A 43 0.63 2.09 15.54
CA PHE A 43 -0.37 2.34 14.52
C PHE A 43 -1.75 2.66 15.10
N SER A 44 -1.86 2.96 16.39
CA SER A 44 -3.10 3.47 16.98
C SER A 44 -3.51 4.80 16.32
N MET A 45 -4.81 5.09 16.28
CA MET A 45 -5.30 6.36 15.70
C MET A 45 -4.66 7.59 16.36
N SER A 46 -4.46 7.56 17.68
CA SER A 46 -3.75 8.61 18.42
C SER A 46 -2.31 8.76 17.94
N ALA A 47 -1.55 7.67 17.83
CA ALA A 47 -0.15 7.72 17.40
C ALA A 47 -0.03 8.23 15.94
N LEU A 48 -0.97 7.87 15.07
CA LEU A 48 -1.00 8.34 13.69
C LEU A 48 -1.35 9.83 13.56
N ILE A 49 -2.21 10.35 14.43
CA ILE A 49 -2.50 11.79 14.50
C ILE A 49 -1.23 12.55 14.92
N GLU A 50 -0.54 12.08 15.96
CA GLU A 50 0.71 12.69 16.39
C GLU A 50 1.81 12.60 15.32
N LEU A 51 1.89 11.47 14.61
CA LEU A 51 2.78 11.31 13.47
C LEU A 51 2.46 12.35 12.39
N ALA A 52 1.20 12.48 11.99
CA ALA A 52 0.79 13.46 10.99
C ALA A 52 1.17 14.90 11.38
N GLN A 53 1.03 15.25 12.67
CA GLN A 53 1.47 16.56 13.20
C GLN A 53 2.98 16.77 13.08
N ARG A 54 3.79 15.76 13.42
CA ARG A 54 5.26 15.83 13.26
C ARG A 54 5.66 15.96 11.79
N LEU A 55 4.99 15.23 10.90
CA LEU A 55 5.27 15.24 9.46
C LEU A 55 4.77 16.51 8.76
N ALA A 56 3.79 17.22 9.30
CA ALA A 56 3.18 18.40 8.66
C ALA A 56 4.18 19.53 8.36
N ALA A 57 5.28 19.62 9.11
CA ALA A 57 6.34 20.60 8.88
C ALA A 57 7.32 20.19 7.76
N ILE A 58 7.26 18.94 7.29
CA ILE A 58 8.18 18.39 6.29
C ILE A 58 7.53 18.49 4.90
N PRO A 59 8.17 19.17 3.93
CA PRO A 59 7.68 19.23 2.56
C PRO A 59 7.41 17.83 1.97
N ASP A 60 6.24 17.69 1.35
CA ASP A 60 5.76 16.47 0.68
C ASP A 60 5.61 15.23 1.57
N ALA A 61 5.71 15.36 2.91
CA ALA A 61 5.52 14.23 3.82
C ALA A 61 4.05 13.94 4.13
N VAL A 62 3.17 14.94 3.99
CA VAL A 62 1.73 14.78 4.14
C VAL A 62 1.07 15.26 2.87
N TYR A 63 0.27 14.39 2.26
CA TYR A 63 -0.58 14.75 1.14
C TYR A 63 -2.01 14.38 1.48
N PHE A 64 -2.97 15.21 1.10
CA PHE A 64 -4.37 14.91 1.30
C PHE A 64 -5.20 15.45 0.13
N ASN A 65 -6.35 14.82 -0.10
CA ASN A 65 -7.37 15.36 -0.98
C ASN A 65 -8.78 14.98 -0.49
N ILE A 66 -9.74 15.82 -0.82
CA ILE A 66 -11.16 15.66 -0.48
C ILE A 66 -11.95 15.44 -1.75
N GLY A 67 -13.01 14.64 -1.64
CA GLY A 67 -13.96 14.39 -2.70
C GLY A 67 -13.90 12.94 -3.18
N ARG A 68 -15.03 12.53 -3.77
CA ARG A 68 -15.20 11.18 -4.31
C ARG A 68 -14.66 11.12 -5.72
N LEU A 69 -13.80 10.14 -5.95
CA LEU A 69 -13.33 9.78 -7.28
C LEU A 69 -14.09 8.54 -7.76
N GLY A 70 -14.37 8.50 -9.05
CA GLY A 70 -14.80 7.27 -9.73
C GLY A 70 -13.58 6.40 -10.04
N VAL A 71 -13.83 5.11 -10.28
CA VAL A 71 -12.76 4.15 -10.65
C VAL A 71 -12.01 4.59 -11.92
N ASP A 72 -12.70 5.25 -12.85
CA ASP A 72 -12.22 5.68 -14.17
C ASP A 72 -11.62 7.09 -14.23
N ARG A 73 -11.62 7.84 -13.12
CA ARG A 73 -11.28 9.28 -13.12
C ARG A 73 -9.79 9.58 -13.02
N GLY A 74 -8.95 8.57 -12.76
CA GLY A 74 -7.53 8.77 -12.47
C GLY A 74 -7.29 9.72 -11.28
N TRP A 75 -6.05 10.18 -11.14
CA TRP A 75 -5.61 11.15 -10.15
C TRP A 75 -5.98 12.59 -10.55
N ASP A 76 -7.28 12.90 -10.60
CA ASP A 76 -7.80 14.28 -10.71
C ASP A 76 -8.01 14.87 -9.32
N PHE A 77 -6.95 15.49 -8.79
CA PHE A 77 -6.97 16.14 -7.49
C PHE A 77 -7.37 17.61 -7.58
N SER A 78 -8.57 17.88 -8.09
CA SER A 78 -9.19 19.20 -7.96
C SER A 78 -9.77 19.38 -6.54
N GLY A 79 -8.92 19.74 -5.56
CA GLY A 79 -9.34 19.79 -4.15
C GLY A 79 -8.63 20.83 -3.28
N HIS A 80 -9.43 21.59 -2.53
CA HIS A 80 -9.11 22.72 -1.65
C HIS A 80 -8.06 22.43 -0.57
N SER A 81 -7.30 23.47 -0.16
CA SER A 81 -6.34 23.36 0.95
C SER A 81 -7.06 23.28 2.30
N PHE A 82 -6.90 22.16 3.00
CA PHE A 82 -7.16 22.02 4.43
C PHE A 82 -5.82 21.77 5.15
N SER A 83 -5.79 21.92 6.46
CA SER A 83 -4.70 21.38 7.27
C SER A 83 -4.85 19.85 7.43
N ALA A 84 -3.74 19.14 7.63
CA ALA A 84 -3.77 17.71 7.99
C ALA A 84 -4.64 17.45 9.23
N GLN A 85 -4.68 18.42 10.16
CA GLN A 85 -5.50 18.35 11.36
C GLN A 85 -7.00 18.39 11.06
N GLU A 86 -7.44 19.25 10.15
CA GLU A 86 -8.85 19.33 9.73
C GLU A 86 -9.27 18.07 8.97
N ALA A 87 -8.41 17.57 8.08
CA ALA A 87 -8.66 16.32 7.35
C ALA A 87 -8.81 15.13 8.31
N LEU A 88 -7.96 15.03 9.32
CA LEU A 88 -8.06 14.01 10.38
C LEU A 88 -9.32 14.17 11.23
N ALA A 89 -9.64 15.39 11.66
CA ALA A 89 -10.81 15.66 12.49
C ALA A 89 -12.14 15.35 11.78
N GLN A 90 -12.14 15.37 10.44
CA GLN A 90 -13.33 15.16 9.63
C GLN A 90 -13.24 13.89 8.77
N ILE A 91 -12.26 13.01 9.00
CA ILE A 91 -12.01 11.85 8.12
C ILE A 91 -13.20 10.88 8.06
N GLU A 92 -14.09 10.90 9.05
CA GLU A 92 -15.32 10.11 9.01
C GLU A 92 -16.36 10.63 8.00
N THR A 93 -16.36 11.92 7.69
CA THR A 93 -17.48 12.58 6.98
C THR A 93 -17.08 13.44 5.78
N SER A 94 -15.78 13.57 5.48
CA SER A 94 -15.27 14.54 4.49
C SER A 94 -14.85 13.94 3.16
N ASP A 95 -15.11 12.65 2.90
CA ASP A 95 -14.60 11.95 1.70
C ASP A 95 -13.08 12.19 1.49
N ALA A 96 -12.34 12.27 2.59
CA ALA A 96 -10.92 12.56 2.64
C ALA A 96 -10.07 11.32 2.37
N TRP A 97 -8.90 11.58 1.81
CA TRP A 97 -7.81 10.64 1.71
C TRP A 97 -6.53 11.37 2.03
N MET A 98 -5.80 10.84 2.98
CA MET A 98 -4.55 11.39 3.46
C MET A 98 -3.49 10.30 3.39
N ILE A 99 -2.32 10.66 2.88
CA ILE A 99 -1.15 9.81 2.86
C ILE A 99 -0.01 10.49 3.61
N LEU A 100 0.50 9.79 4.61
CA LEU A 100 1.73 10.11 5.33
C LEU A 100 2.85 9.37 4.61
N ARG A 101 3.71 10.09 3.89
CA ARG A 101 4.76 9.52 3.05
C ARG A 101 6.07 9.44 3.81
N ARG A 102 6.86 8.40 3.50
CA ARG A 102 8.23 8.21 4.02
C ARG A 102 8.26 8.16 5.55
N VAL A 103 7.30 7.48 6.17
CA VAL A 103 7.16 7.43 7.64
C VAL A 103 8.36 6.76 8.30
N GLN A 104 9.12 5.94 7.56
CA GLN A 104 10.39 5.35 7.99
C GLN A 104 11.50 6.37 8.32
N ARG A 105 11.27 7.67 8.12
CA ARG A 105 12.16 8.71 8.68
C ARG A 105 12.12 8.76 10.21
N GLU A 106 11.03 8.29 10.79
CA GLU A 106 10.90 8.06 12.23
C GLU A 106 11.48 6.68 12.60
N PRO A 107 12.40 6.58 13.58
CA PRO A 107 13.13 5.33 13.85
C PRO A 107 12.25 4.11 14.11
N ALA A 108 11.11 4.27 14.80
CA ALA A 108 10.20 3.17 15.09
C ALA A 108 9.57 2.58 13.82
N TYR A 109 9.22 3.43 12.85
CA TYR A 109 8.67 2.99 11.56
C TYR A 109 9.76 2.44 10.64
N ALA A 110 11.00 2.93 10.75
CA ALA A 110 12.16 2.35 10.05
C ALA A 110 12.38 0.90 10.46
N GLN A 111 12.34 0.62 11.77
CA GLN A 111 12.47 -0.72 12.30
C GLN A 111 11.36 -1.65 11.80
N VAL A 112 10.11 -1.18 11.78
CA VAL A 112 8.98 -1.96 11.22
C VAL A 112 9.21 -2.27 9.75
N LEU A 113 9.63 -1.29 8.95
CA LEU A 113 9.90 -1.47 7.52
C LEU A 113 11.02 -2.50 7.31
N ASP A 114 12.11 -2.39 8.07
CA ASP A 114 13.26 -3.29 8.01
C ASP A 114 12.85 -4.73 8.33
N THR A 115 12.12 -4.94 9.43
CA THR A 115 11.65 -6.27 9.85
C THR A 115 10.73 -6.88 8.79
N ILE A 116 9.76 -6.13 8.25
CA ILE A 116 8.84 -6.63 7.23
C ILE A 116 9.58 -7.05 5.96
N LEU A 117 10.51 -6.23 5.47
CA LEU A 117 11.24 -6.53 4.24
C LEU A 117 12.16 -7.74 4.42
N GLU A 118 12.77 -7.90 5.59
CA GLU A 118 13.55 -9.09 5.92
C GLU A 118 12.66 -10.36 5.94
N GLU A 119 11.47 -10.29 6.53
CA GLU A 119 10.55 -11.44 6.55
C GLU A 119 10.02 -11.81 5.16
N ILE A 120 9.64 -10.81 4.34
CA ILE A 120 9.25 -11.03 2.94
C ILE A 120 10.42 -11.65 2.16
N HIS A 121 11.63 -11.14 2.38
CA HIS A 121 12.82 -11.66 1.73
C HIS A 121 13.02 -13.15 2.05
N GLN A 122 13.03 -13.50 3.34
CA GLN A 122 13.16 -14.89 3.80
C GLN A 122 12.06 -15.80 3.23
N ALA A 123 10.83 -15.30 3.13
CA ALA A 123 9.71 -16.03 2.57
C ALA A 123 9.74 -16.16 1.04
N SER A 124 10.34 -15.21 0.32
CA SER A 124 10.35 -15.22 -1.15
C SER A 124 11.38 -16.17 -1.75
N PHE A 125 12.33 -16.68 -0.95
CA PHE A 125 13.48 -17.51 -1.39
C PHE A 125 14.32 -16.90 -2.53
N ARG A 126 14.17 -15.60 -2.80
CA ARG A 126 15.00 -14.85 -3.75
C ARG A 126 16.21 -14.24 -3.05
N GLU A 127 17.29 -13.90 -3.77
CA GLU A 127 18.42 -13.23 -3.10
C GLU A 127 18.00 -11.81 -2.63
N TYR A 128 18.40 -11.40 -1.42
CA TYR A 128 18.09 -10.07 -0.86
C TYR A 128 18.60 -8.93 -1.75
N LYS A 129 19.62 -9.24 -2.55
CA LYS A 129 20.19 -8.38 -3.59
C LYS A 129 19.22 -8.03 -4.71
N GLU A 130 18.05 -8.66 -4.79
CA GLU A 130 17.01 -8.29 -5.76
C GLU A 130 16.12 -7.13 -5.29
N ILE A 131 16.21 -6.65 -4.04
CA ILE A 131 15.45 -5.48 -3.56
C ILE A 131 16.36 -4.24 -3.53
N THR A 132 15.94 -3.16 -4.17
CA THR A 132 16.73 -1.90 -4.29
C THR A 132 16.88 -1.13 -2.98
N HIS A 133 17.76 -0.12 -3.01
CA HIS A 133 17.81 0.96 -2.02
C HIS A 133 16.51 1.78 -1.89
N SER A 134 15.62 1.75 -2.89
CA SER A 134 14.36 2.48 -2.86
C SER A 134 13.29 1.64 -2.16
N ARG A 135 13.13 1.90 -0.86
CA ARG A 135 12.09 1.30 -0.01
C ARG A 135 11.38 2.39 0.77
N ASN A 136 10.06 2.34 0.76
CA ASN A 136 9.22 3.36 1.36
C ASN A 136 8.06 2.74 2.11
N MET A 137 7.75 3.32 3.27
CA MET A 137 6.50 3.08 3.96
C MET A 137 5.66 4.35 3.91
N SER A 138 4.40 4.19 3.56
CA SER A 138 3.39 5.24 3.68
C SER A 138 2.20 4.76 4.50
N ILE A 139 1.61 5.65 5.30
CA ILE A 139 0.33 5.37 5.99
C ILE A 139 -0.78 6.11 5.26
N ILE A 140 -1.78 5.36 4.82
CA ILE A 140 -2.92 5.87 4.08
C ILE A 140 -4.12 5.83 5.01
N LEU A 141 -4.71 6.99 5.29
CA LEU A 141 -5.93 7.15 6.06
C LEU A 141 -7.02 7.62 5.10
N THR A 142 -8.19 7.00 5.15
CA THR A 142 -9.21 7.24 4.11
C THR A 142 -10.61 7.12 4.68
N SER A 143 -11.49 8.04 4.26
CA SER A 143 -12.89 8.08 4.63
C SER A 143 -13.68 6.83 4.21
N PRO A 144 -14.84 6.59 4.85
CA PRO A 144 -15.79 5.57 4.42
C PRO A 144 -16.19 5.69 2.94
N ASN A 145 -16.47 4.56 2.29
CA ASN A 145 -17.00 4.43 0.92
C ASN A 145 -16.12 5.01 -0.19
N ARG A 146 -14.96 5.54 0.15
CA ARG A 146 -14.10 6.24 -0.79
C ARG A 146 -13.37 5.25 -1.70
N ILE A 147 -13.23 5.65 -2.96
CA ILE A 147 -12.52 4.91 -3.99
C ILE A 147 -11.14 5.54 -4.20
N THR A 148 -10.10 4.70 -4.21
CA THR A 148 -8.83 4.98 -4.87
C THR A 148 -8.95 4.50 -6.32
N PRO A 149 -8.82 5.40 -7.32
CA PRO A 149 -9.03 5.06 -8.73
C PRO A 149 -8.13 3.95 -9.26
N TYR A 150 -8.49 3.44 -10.44
CA TYR A 150 -7.69 2.48 -11.17
C TYR A 150 -6.35 3.07 -11.60
N HIS A 151 -5.27 2.42 -11.20
CA HIS A 151 -3.89 2.79 -11.54
C HIS A 151 -2.99 1.56 -11.47
N PHE A 152 -1.75 1.68 -11.94
CA PHE A 152 -0.68 0.76 -11.64
C PHE A 152 0.57 1.53 -11.23
N ASP A 153 1.43 0.90 -10.42
CA ASP A 153 2.63 1.50 -9.88
C ASP A 153 3.90 0.94 -10.54
N ALA A 154 4.98 1.72 -10.46
CA ALA A 154 6.31 1.29 -10.88
C ALA A 154 6.98 0.37 -9.83
N ASP A 155 6.45 0.36 -8.61
CA ASP A 155 7.00 -0.36 -7.47
C ASP A 155 6.17 -1.60 -7.16
N CYS A 156 6.82 -2.59 -6.56
CA CYS A 156 6.12 -3.66 -5.86
C CYS A 156 5.46 -3.06 -4.61
N ASN A 157 4.24 -3.50 -4.27
CA ASN A 157 3.54 -2.98 -3.11
C ASN A 157 2.98 -4.08 -2.20
N TYR A 158 3.12 -3.90 -0.89
CA TYR A 158 2.33 -4.60 0.12
C TYR A 158 1.38 -3.62 0.78
N LEU A 159 0.08 -3.80 0.56
CA LEU A 159 -0.97 -3.00 1.21
C LEU A 159 -1.50 -3.76 2.44
N LEU A 160 -1.08 -3.32 3.62
CA LEU A 160 -1.34 -3.96 4.92
C LEU A 160 -2.43 -3.21 5.68
N GLN A 161 -3.54 -3.85 5.99
CA GLN A 161 -4.71 -3.22 6.61
C GLN A 161 -4.59 -3.16 8.14
N ILE A 162 -4.71 -1.96 8.70
CA ILE A 162 -4.50 -1.70 10.13
C ILE A 162 -5.83 -1.42 10.84
N HIS A 163 -6.61 -0.46 10.34
CA HIS A 163 -7.92 -0.11 10.91
C HIS A 163 -9.00 -0.17 9.85
N GLY A 164 -10.21 -0.53 10.23
CA GLY A 164 -11.34 -0.59 9.31
C GLY A 164 -11.16 -1.65 8.23
N SER A 165 -11.94 -1.53 7.16
CA SER A 165 -12.01 -2.54 6.10
C SER A 165 -12.21 -1.95 4.72
N LYS A 166 -11.67 -2.63 3.72
CA LYS A 166 -11.78 -2.24 2.31
C LYS A 166 -11.68 -3.44 1.40
N GLN A 167 -12.15 -3.26 0.18
CA GLN A 167 -11.93 -4.19 -0.92
C GLN A 167 -10.88 -3.61 -1.87
N ILE A 168 -9.97 -4.45 -2.34
CA ILE A 168 -9.07 -4.15 -3.47
C ILE A 168 -9.31 -5.13 -4.60
N ARG A 169 -9.26 -4.60 -5.82
CA ARG A 169 -9.37 -5.38 -7.05
C ARG A 169 -8.06 -5.24 -7.82
N VAL A 170 -7.40 -6.36 -8.07
CA VAL A 170 -6.10 -6.42 -8.74
C VAL A 170 -6.24 -7.20 -10.03
N PHE A 171 -5.73 -6.63 -11.12
CA PHE A 171 -5.77 -7.22 -12.45
C PHE A 171 -4.38 -7.73 -12.81
N ASP A 172 -4.32 -8.75 -13.67
CA ASP A 172 -3.05 -9.29 -14.15
C ASP A 172 -2.36 -8.27 -15.08
N GLY A 173 -1.24 -7.71 -14.64
CA GLY A 173 -0.43 -6.76 -15.43
C GLY A 173 0.25 -7.40 -16.65
N GLY A 174 0.36 -8.73 -16.69
CA GLY A 174 0.83 -9.50 -17.84
C GLY A 174 -0.21 -9.67 -18.95
N ASP A 175 -1.50 -9.51 -18.65
CA ASP A 175 -2.58 -9.62 -19.64
C ASP A 175 -2.64 -8.35 -20.50
N ARG A 176 -2.25 -8.48 -21.78
CA ARG A 176 -2.21 -7.36 -22.72
C ARG A 176 -3.58 -6.83 -23.15
N SER A 177 -4.65 -7.53 -22.80
CA SER A 177 -6.01 -6.99 -22.92
C SER A 177 -6.41 -6.11 -21.72
N VAL A 178 -5.71 -6.23 -20.59
CA VAL A 178 -5.88 -5.39 -19.39
C VAL A 178 -4.92 -4.20 -19.42
N VAL A 179 -3.64 -4.45 -19.74
CA VAL A 179 -2.60 -3.42 -19.80
C VAL A 179 -1.92 -3.42 -21.16
N THR A 180 -2.19 -2.39 -21.94
CA THR A 180 -1.59 -2.23 -23.26
C THR A 180 -0.14 -1.73 -23.16
N PRO A 181 0.73 -2.06 -24.13
CA PRO A 181 2.08 -1.51 -24.20
C PRO A 181 2.11 0.03 -24.23
N GLN A 182 1.11 0.67 -24.85
CA GLN A 182 1.00 2.13 -24.93
C GLN A 182 0.67 2.77 -23.58
N GLU A 183 -0.08 2.10 -22.71
CA GLU A 183 -0.31 2.55 -21.33
C GLU A 183 0.99 2.50 -20.53
N LEU A 184 1.73 1.39 -20.62
CA LEU A 184 3.03 1.26 -19.95
C LEU A 184 4.03 2.31 -20.46
N GLU A 185 4.13 2.51 -21.77
CA GLU A 185 5.03 3.52 -22.33
C GLU A 185 4.70 4.93 -21.83
N ARG A 186 3.41 5.31 -21.82
CA ARG A 186 2.98 6.61 -21.30
C ARG A 186 3.28 6.76 -19.82
N PHE A 187 3.03 5.72 -19.04
CA PHE A 187 3.31 5.70 -17.61
C PHE A 187 4.80 5.92 -17.32
N TYR A 188 5.69 5.16 -17.97
CA TYR A 188 7.13 5.32 -17.80
C TYR A 188 7.68 6.62 -18.41
N ARG A 189 6.91 7.31 -19.26
CA ARG A 189 7.18 8.69 -19.70
C ARG A 189 6.67 9.76 -18.72
N GLY A 190 6.03 9.37 -17.61
CA GLY A 190 5.59 10.25 -16.53
C GLY A 190 4.08 10.52 -16.47
N ASP A 191 3.26 9.86 -17.30
CA ASP A 191 1.80 9.97 -17.21
C ASP A 191 1.25 9.04 -16.13
N ILE A 192 1.07 9.58 -14.91
CA ILE A 192 0.51 8.83 -13.77
C ILE A 192 -0.95 8.40 -13.97
N ASN A 193 -1.63 8.91 -15.01
CA ASN A 193 -3.00 8.57 -15.38
C ASN A 193 -3.07 7.73 -16.66
N ALA A 194 -1.95 7.11 -17.06
CA ALA A 194 -1.89 6.33 -18.28
C ALA A 194 -2.84 5.12 -18.26
N ALA A 195 -3.05 4.51 -17.09
CA ALA A 195 -3.91 3.35 -16.90
C ALA A 195 -5.37 3.67 -17.19
N ARG A 196 -6.04 2.85 -18.02
CA ARG A 196 -7.46 3.02 -18.35
C ARG A 196 -8.29 1.89 -17.82
N TYR A 197 -9.25 2.24 -16.97
CA TYR A 197 -10.24 1.29 -16.49
C TYR A 197 -11.26 0.97 -17.59
N HIS A 198 -11.51 -0.33 -17.79
CA HIS A 198 -12.54 -0.83 -18.68
C HIS A 198 -13.52 -1.70 -17.89
N PRO A 199 -14.78 -1.27 -17.67
CA PRO A 199 -15.75 -2.02 -16.88
C PRO A 199 -16.01 -3.45 -17.37
N LEU A 200 -15.81 -3.71 -18.67
CA LEU A 200 -15.95 -5.06 -19.25
C LEU A 200 -14.85 -6.03 -18.79
N LEU A 201 -13.71 -5.52 -18.32
CA LEU A 201 -12.60 -6.34 -17.84
C LEU A 201 -12.70 -6.64 -16.34
N GLU A 202 -13.73 -6.12 -15.66
CA GLU A 202 -13.91 -6.25 -14.21
C GLU A 202 -14.05 -7.71 -13.73
N GLU A 203 -14.48 -8.62 -14.62
CA GLU A 203 -14.51 -10.06 -14.35
C GLU A 203 -13.12 -10.70 -14.25
N LYS A 204 -12.08 -10.04 -14.79
CA LYS A 204 -10.70 -10.50 -14.73
C LYS A 204 -9.98 -10.13 -13.43
N ALA A 205 -10.59 -9.29 -12.61
CA ALA A 205 -9.97 -8.83 -11.37
C ALA A 205 -9.99 -9.94 -10.31
N GLN A 206 -8.85 -10.15 -9.66
CA GLN A 206 -8.79 -10.81 -8.36
C GLN A 206 -9.28 -9.85 -7.29
N ARG A 207 -10.20 -10.31 -6.45
CA ARG A 207 -10.84 -9.49 -5.41
C ARG A 207 -10.37 -9.93 -4.04
N TYR A 208 -9.92 -8.97 -3.25
CA TYR A 208 -9.44 -9.22 -1.90
C TYR A 208 -10.17 -8.33 -0.91
N GLU A 209 -10.69 -8.96 0.14
CA GLU A 209 -11.27 -8.28 1.29
C GLU A 209 -10.23 -8.11 2.37
N LEU A 210 -9.94 -6.86 2.71
CA LEU A 210 -8.94 -6.52 3.70
C LEU A 210 -9.61 -6.04 4.99
N LYS A 211 -9.25 -6.69 6.08
CA LYS A 211 -9.61 -6.37 7.47
C LYS A 211 -8.32 -6.23 8.27
N PRO A 212 -8.36 -5.67 9.50
CA PRO A 212 -7.16 -5.55 10.33
C PRO A 212 -6.38 -6.86 10.41
N GLY A 213 -5.08 -6.80 10.09
CA GLY A 213 -4.18 -7.95 10.07
C GLY A 213 -4.14 -8.73 8.75
N LEU A 214 -4.89 -8.31 7.74
CA LEU A 214 -4.77 -8.82 6.38
C LEU A 214 -4.06 -7.81 5.48
N GLY A 215 -3.21 -8.31 4.61
CA GLY A 215 -2.58 -7.53 3.55
C GLY A 215 -2.66 -8.23 2.21
N VAL A 216 -2.34 -7.48 1.15
CA VAL A 216 -2.21 -8.02 -0.20
C VAL A 216 -0.88 -7.57 -0.80
N HIS A 217 -0.22 -8.50 -1.49
CA HIS A 217 0.89 -8.22 -2.39
C HIS A 217 0.36 -7.82 -3.77
N VAL A 218 0.83 -6.69 -4.28
CA VAL A 218 0.52 -6.18 -5.62
C VAL A 218 1.85 -6.11 -6.40
N PRO A 219 2.02 -6.96 -7.43
CA PRO A 219 3.21 -6.93 -8.26
C PRO A 219 3.39 -5.60 -9.01
N VAL A 220 4.61 -5.34 -9.47
CA VAL A 220 4.93 -4.18 -10.32
C VAL A 220 4.02 -4.17 -11.55
N THR A 221 3.50 -2.99 -11.90
CA THR A 221 2.60 -2.77 -13.04
C THR A 221 1.27 -3.55 -13.04
N PHE A 222 0.88 -4.17 -11.92
CA PHE A 222 -0.44 -4.80 -11.80
C PHE A 222 -1.50 -3.73 -11.51
N PRO A 223 -2.46 -3.51 -12.43
CA PRO A 223 -3.46 -2.48 -12.21
C PRO A 223 -4.39 -2.86 -11.08
N HIS A 224 -4.79 -1.85 -10.32
CA HIS A 224 -5.68 -2.06 -9.20
C HIS A 224 -6.48 -0.82 -8.86
N TRP A 225 -7.60 -1.04 -8.19
CA TRP A 225 -8.38 0.02 -7.55
C TRP A 225 -8.90 -0.48 -6.21
N VAL A 226 -9.20 0.45 -5.31
CA VAL A 226 -9.56 0.16 -3.91
C VAL A 226 -10.84 0.89 -3.56
N GLN A 227 -11.71 0.24 -2.79
CA GLN A 227 -12.88 0.88 -2.19
C GLN A 227 -12.97 0.55 -0.71
N ASN A 228 -13.04 1.60 0.10
CA ASN A 228 -13.33 1.46 1.52
C ASN A 228 -14.79 1.09 1.75
N TYR A 229 -15.04 0.36 2.83
CA TYR A 229 -16.40 0.13 3.32
C TYR A 229 -16.91 1.32 4.15
N ASP A 230 -17.94 1.10 4.96
CA ASP A 230 -18.66 2.10 5.73
C ASP A 230 -17.92 2.64 6.98
N ASN A 231 -16.60 2.46 7.04
CA ASN A 231 -15.77 2.86 8.16
C ASN A 231 -14.48 3.54 7.69
N VAL A 232 -13.87 4.33 8.58
CA VAL A 232 -12.54 4.89 8.35
C VAL A 232 -11.55 3.76 8.24
N SER A 233 -10.77 3.78 7.17
CA SER A 233 -9.78 2.76 6.88
C SER A 233 -8.37 3.33 6.99
N VAL A 234 -7.48 2.57 7.62
CA VAL A 234 -6.05 2.86 7.69
C VAL A 234 -5.25 1.66 7.20
N SER A 235 -4.24 1.93 6.37
CA SER A 235 -3.29 0.91 5.93
C SER A 235 -1.88 1.43 5.81
N ALA A 236 -0.91 0.54 6.02
CA ALA A 236 0.46 0.75 5.58
C ALA A 236 0.62 0.26 4.13
N SER A 237 1.25 1.08 3.30
CA SER A 237 1.69 0.75 1.95
C SER A 237 3.21 0.65 1.98
N ILE A 238 3.75 -0.53 1.68
CA ILE A 238 5.19 -0.78 1.64
C ILE A 238 5.59 -0.97 0.18
N ASN A 239 6.29 0.03 -0.35
CA ASN A 239 6.68 0.10 -1.74
C ASN A 239 8.19 -0.10 -1.87
N PHE A 240 8.61 -0.93 -2.81
CA PHE A 240 10.03 -1.12 -3.13
C PHE A 240 10.23 -1.51 -4.59
N CYS A 241 11.37 -1.14 -5.15
CA CYS A 241 11.77 -1.56 -6.50
C CYS A 241 12.68 -2.79 -6.42
N PHE A 242 12.73 -3.57 -7.51
CA PHE A 242 13.70 -4.65 -7.68
C PHE A 242 15.00 -4.13 -8.31
N ASN A 243 16.16 -4.67 -7.93
CA ASN A 243 17.43 -4.32 -8.56
C ASN A 243 17.44 -4.90 -9.98
N ASP A 244 17.68 -4.04 -10.97
CA ASP A 244 17.83 -4.43 -12.38
C ASP A 244 19.22 -5.04 -12.69
N GLU A 245 20.12 -5.10 -11.70
CA GLU A 245 21.47 -5.65 -11.85
C GLU A 245 21.50 -7.18 -11.62
N THR A 246 20.99 -7.94 -12.58
CA THR A 246 21.38 -9.34 -12.80
C THR A 246 21.49 -9.66 -14.28
#